data_AF-A0A353QVA0-F1
#
_entry.id   AF-A0A353QVA0-F1
#
_cell.length_a   1.000
_cell.length_b   1.000
_cell.length_c   1.000
_cell.angle_alpha   90.00
_cell.angle_beta   90.00
_cell.angle_gamma   90.00
#
_symmetry.space_group_name_H-M   'P 1'
#
loop_
_entity.id
_entity.type
_entity.pdbx_description
1 polymer ?
#
loop_
_entity_poly.entity_id
_entity_poly.type
_entity_poly.pdbx_seq_one_letter_code
_entity_poly.pdbx_strand_id
1 'polypeptide(L)'
;MTLNGFASTNATKMFSEKYKEFNFNPLGKTGLLVTEVGFGGYKIDIRSPLNRDALKKALLSGINLVDTSSNYTDGNSEILIGEVLSEIANANLLSRDSIVVVTKCGCLQGHNFDLSQERKNEGFPFLELVEIEKGFEYCIHPEFIEDQIKRSLERLKLKTIDIYLLQEPEYYLKWAKNKNVDKETARNKCYAKIKKAFEYLEKEVQKGRIKYYGISSNTFSSDPDEYDFISLEKIISIANEISPFNHFGVIEFPMNLIEKDAVLKINQSNNMTLLELAEIKNLGVLISRPLNAKFNNKLIKLAKPVVPAVPTKEIINAELVAIDKLEKTILKKLKLLGNEEILSEIKNNLFVFEELNDNWQDFEDTFDWKNKLNKYFLPRFHYYKNYIKNNSLKNEEFEMDLFSCTFKTGKLFSLISAYWDNEYSKFTSKIKAELVLQVPELANAAKLSNMAIRSLRATKGSTAVLVGIHHVLYVIDAINELKNPVCKDFNWNKVNISVD
;
A
#
# COMPACT_ATOMS: atom_id res chain seq x y z
N MET A 1 4.16 -26.80 -2.88
CA MET A 1 5.41 -27.23 -2.23
C MET A 1 5.82 -26.14 -1.26
N THR A 2 6.21 -26.49 -0.03
CA THR A 2 6.74 -25.52 0.95
C THR A 2 8.24 -25.39 0.74
N LEU A 3 8.74 -24.17 0.58
CA LEU A 3 10.16 -23.88 0.46
C LEU A 3 10.84 -23.98 1.83
N ASN A 4 11.91 -24.76 1.87
CA ASN A 4 12.80 -24.85 3.03
C ASN A 4 13.83 -23.70 3.00
N GLY A 5 14.37 -23.37 4.18
CA GLY A 5 15.38 -22.33 4.33
C GLY A 5 14.81 -20.92 4.56
N PHE A 6 15.73 -19.97 4.71
CA PHE A 6 15.50 -18.56 4.99
C PHE A 6 16.67 -17.76 4.41
N ALA A 7 16.52 -16.43 4.30
CA ALA A 7 17.56 -15.56 3.80
C ALA A 7 18.85 -15.69 4.62
N SER A 8 20.00 -15.89 3.97
CA SER A 8 21.30 -16.00 4.65
C SER A 8 22.23 -14.86 4.28
N THR A 9 23.12 -14.48 5.20
CA THR A 9 24.14 -13.45 4.95
C THR A 9 25.06 -13.84 3.79
N ASN A 10 25.39 -15.13 3.67
CA ASN A 10 26.20 -15.63 2.56
C ASN A 10 25.48 -15.55 1.21
N ALA A 11 24.24 -16.04 1.13
CA ALA A 11 23.51 -16.05 -0.15
C ALA A 11 23.09 -14.64 -0.59
N THR A 12 22.68 -13.76 0.34
CA THR A 12 22.41 -12.36 0.02
C THR A 12 23.66 -11.60 -0.42
N LYS A 13 24.84 -11.90 0.15
CA LYS A 13 26.12 -11.38 -0.32
C LYS A 13 26.47 -11.86 -1.73
N MET A 14 26.40 -13.17 -1.99
CA MET A 14 26.64 -13.71 -3.33
C MET A 14 25.66 -13.13 -4.36
N PHE A 15 24.40 -12.90 -3.96
CA PHE A 15 23.42 -12.23 -4.80
C PHE A 15 23.81 -10.79 -5.10
N SER A 16 24.30 -10.02 -4.12
CA SER A 16 24.79 -8.66 -4.35
C SER A 16 25.99 -8.61 -5.31
N GLU A 17 26.89 -9.60 -5.24
CA GLU A 17 28.04 -9.71 -6.14
C GLU A 17 27.65 -10.05 -7.59
N LYS A 18 26.43 -10.60 -7.81
CA LYS A 18 25.87 -10.84 -9.14
C LYS A 18 25.33 -9.56 -9.78
N TYR A 19 24.84 -8.61 -8.99
CA TYR A 19 24.23 -7.35 -9.45
C TYR A 19 25.07 -6.14 -9.00
N LYS A 20 26.33 -6.10 -9.46
CA LYS A 20 27.32 -5.08 -9.06
C LYS A 20 26.96 -3.65 -9.45
N GLU A 21 26.01 -3.49 -10.37
CA GLU A 21 25.48 -2.19 -10.78
C GLU A 21 24.48 -1.59 -9.78
N PHE A 22 24.04 -2.35 -8.76
CA PHE A 22 23.16 -1.86 -7.70
C PHE A 22 23.91 -1.68 -6.38
N ASN A 23 23.39 -0.78 -5.56
CA ASN A 23 23.77 -0.70 -4.16
C ASN A 23 22.95 -1.69 -3.33
N PHE A 24 23.62 -2.35 -2.39
CA PHE A 24 23.01 -3.20 -1.39
C PHE A 24 23.37 -2.68 0.00
N ASN A 25 22.39 -2.69 0.90
CA ASN A 25 22.55 -2.23 2.26
C ASN A 25 22.39 -3.40 3.24
N PRO A 26 23.16 -3.45 4.33
CA PRO A 26 22.84 -4.34 5.44
C PRO A 26 21.51 -3.92 6.06
N LEU A 27 20.60 -4.88 6.24
CA LEU A 27 19.34 -4.70 6.95
C LEU A 27 19.58 -4.67 8.46
N GLY A 28 20.23 -3.60 8.92
CA GLY A 28 20.65 -3.40 10.30
C GLY A 28 21.45 -4.58 10.87
N LYS A 29 21.17 -4.92 12.13
CA LYS A 29 21.84 -6.02 12.85
C LYS A 29 21.54 -7.42 12.31
N THR A 30 20.65 -7.58 11.33
CA THR A 30 20.43 -8.89 10.69
C THR A 30 21.61 -9.31 9.82
N GLY A 31 22.38 -8.33 9.30
CA GLY A 31 23.48 -8.56 8.37
C GLY A 31 23.06 -9.03 6.96
N LEU A 32 21.76 -9.20 6.70
CA LEU A 32 21.24 -9.54 5.37
C LEU A 32 21.45 -8.36 4.43
N LEU A 33 21.98 -8.60 3.24
CA LEU A 33 22.14 -7.57 2.22
C LEU A 33 20.88 -7.48 1.34
N VAL A 34 20.28 -6.30 1.28
CA VAL A 34 19.08 -6.03 0.47
C VAL A 34 19.32 -4.89 -0.51
N THR A 35 18.68 -4.95 -1.67
CA THR A 35 18.65 -3.82 -2.61
C THR A 35 18.02 -2.59 -1.96
N GLU A 36 18.48 -1.40 -2.32
CA GLU A 36 17.93 -0.13 -1.80
C GLU A 36 16.45 0.11 -2.19
N VAL A 37 15.91 -0.69 -3.11
CA VAL A 37 14.48 -0.74 -3.45
C VAL A 37 13.98 -2.16 -3.18
N GLY A 38 12.89 -2.26 -2.43
CA GLY A 38 12.16 -3.50 -2.20
C GLY A 38 10.81 -3.50 -2.92
N PHE A 39 10.29 -4.69 -3.16
CA PHE A 39 8.97 -4.91 -3.71
C PHE A 39 7.91 -4.81 -2.60
N GLY A 40 7.10 -3.75 -2.61
CA GLY A 40 5.97 -3.59 -1.70
C GLY A 40 4.71 -4.27 -2.23
N GLY A 41 4.21 -5.26 -1.51
CA GLY A 41 3.05 -6.07 -1.89
C GLY A 41 1.68 -5.46 -1.58
N TYR A 42 1.62 -4.19 -1.18
CA TYR A 42 0.35 -3.52 -0.94
C TYR A 42 -0.49 -3.46 -2.23
N LYS A 43 -1.72 -4.01 -2.17
CA LYS A 43 -2.69 -4.12 -3.28
C LYS A 43 -2.31 -5.08 -4.42
N ILE A 44 -1.30 -5.93 -4.26
CA ILE A 44 -1.12 -7.06 -5.19
C ILE A 44 -2.11 -8.17 -4.86
N ASP A 45 -2.45 -8.98 -5.85
CA ASP A 45 -3.49 -10.00 -5.73
C ASP A 45 -3.16 -11.14 -6.70
N ILE A 46 -3.28 -12.39 -6.23
CA ILE A 46 -3.02 -13.60 -7.00
C ILE A 46 -3.86 -13.70 -8.28
N ARG A 47 -5.05 -13.10 -8.30
CA ARG A 47 -5.96 -13.11 -9.45
C ARG A 47 -5.51 -12.21 -10.60
N SER A 48 -4.46 -11.40 -10.39
CA SER A 48 -3.92 -10.50 -11.40
C SER A 48 -2.62 -11.05 -12.01
N PRO A 49 -2.63 -11.46 -13.29
CA PRO A 49 -1.41 -11.87 -13.99
C PRO A 49 -0.35 -10.76 -14.01
N LEU A 50 -0.76 -9.50 -14.08
CA LEU A 50 0.14 -8.35 -14.11
C LEU A 50 0.95 -8.23 -12.81
N ASN A 51 0.33 -8.50 -11.66
CA ASN A 51 1.00 -8.48 -10.37
C ASN A 51 2.04 -9.61 -10.28
N ARG A 52 1.68 -10.79 -10.78
CA ARG A 52 2.55 -11.96 -10.84
C ARG A 52 3.79 -11.69 -11.71
N ASP A 53 3.58 -11.16 -12.91
CA ASP A 53 4.67 -10.84 -13.83
C ASP A 53 5.57 -9.73 -13.27
N ALA A 54 5.00 -8.75 -12.57
CA ALA A 54 5.76 -7.70 -11.91
C ALA A 54 6.68 -8.27 -10.81
N LEU A 55 6.15 -9.11 -9.91
CA LEU A 55 6.96 -9.73 -8.86
C LEU A 55 8.06 -10.63 -9.43
N LYS A 56 7.71 -11.48 -10.41
CA LYS A 56 8.69 -12.36 -11.08
C LYS A 56 9.78 -11.54 -11.75
N LYS A 57 9.41 -10.46 -12.45
CA LYS A 57 10.37 -9.56 -13.10
C LYS A 57 11.27 -8.88 -12.07
N ALA A 58 10.74 -8.43 -10.93
CA ALA A 58 11.51 -7.75 -9.88
C ALA A 58 12.61 -8.67 -9.33
N LEU A 59 12.22 -9.87 -8.91
CA LEU A 59 13.14 -10.87 -8.37
C LEU A 59 14.23 -11.25 -9.38
N LEU A 60 13.83 -11.59 -10.61
CA LEU A 60 14.77 -11.99 -11.66
C LEU A 60 15.63 -10.84 -12.21
N SER A 61 15.31 -9.59 -11.87
CA SER A 61 16.09 -8.41 -12.25
C SER A 61 16.92 -7.84 -11.10
N GLY A 62 17.02 -8.57 -9.98
CA GLY A 62 17.95 -8.28 -8.89
C GLY A 62 17.37 -7.55 -7.68
N ILE A 63 16.05 -7.34 -7.59
CA ILE A 63 15.42 -6.95 -6.31
C ILE A 63 15.29 -8.19 -5.43
N ASN A 64 15.77 -8.14 -4.19
CA ASN A 64 15.73 -9.30 -3.29
C ASN A 64 14.98 -9.08 -1.97
N LEU A 65 14.32 -7.94 -1.79
CA LEU A 65 13.45 -7.67 -0.64
C LEU A 65 12.00 -7.65 -1.11
N VAL A 66 11.14 -8.44 -0.46
CA VAL A 66 9.70 -8.48 -0.70
C VAL A 66 8.98 -8.24 0.62
N ASP A 67 8.11 -7.24 0.63
CA ASP A 67 7.29 -6.87 1.78
C ASP A 67 5.80 -7.14 1.51
N THR A 68 5.09 -7.68 2.50
CA THR A 68 3.66 -7.97 2.43
C THR A 68 3.03 -7.88 3.82
N SER A 69 1.74 -8.18 3.95
CA SER A 69 1.06 -8.36 5.24
C SER A 69 -0.07 -9.38 5.10
N SER A 70 -0.48 -10.00 6.22
CA SER A 70 -1.59 -10.95 6.25
C SER A 70 -2.93 -10.36 5.81
N ASN A 71 -3.15 -9.05 5.98
CA ASN A 71 -4.38 -8.37 5.57
C ASN A 71 -4.36 -7.80 4.15
N TYR A 72 -3.20 -7.81 3.46
CA TYR A 72 -3.11 -7.28 2.11
C TYR A 72 -3.92 -8.15 1.15
N THR A 73 -4.93 -7.53 0.54
CA THR A 73 -5.90 -8.18 -0.36
C THR A 73 -6.49 -9.46 0.23
N ASP A 74 -6.76 -9.46 1.52
CA ASP A 74 -7.29 -10.63 2.26
C ASP A 74 -6.35 -11.86 2.19
N GLY A 75 -5.04 -11.61 2.31
CA GLY A 75 -4.00 -12.64 2.24
C GLY A 75 -3.58 -13.04 0.82
N ASN A 76 -4.26 -12.55 -0.21
CA ASN A 76 -3.91 -12.87 -1.61
C ASN A 76 -2.52 -12.38 -2.01
N SER A 77 -2.00 -11.32 -1.38
CA SER A 77 -0.62 -10.88 -1.57
C SER A 77 0.40 -11.94 -1.14
N GLU A 78 0.21 -12.54 0.03
CA GLU A 78 1.08 -13.63 0.52
C GLU A 78 1.00 -14.88 -0.37
N ILE A 79 -0.21 -15.23 -0.82
CA ILE A 79 -0.42 -16.38 -1.73
C ILE A 79 0.34 -16.15 -3.04
N LEU A 80 0.20 -14.96 -3.64
CA LEU A 80 0.91 -14.61 -4.87
C LEU A 80 2.43 -14.71 -4.70
N ILE A 81 2.96 -14.16 -3.61
CA ILE A 81 4.40 -14.21 -3.32
C ILE A 81 4.85 -15.66 -3.17
N GLY A 82 4.12 -16.47 -2.41
CA GLY A 82 4.45 -17.87 -2.21
C GLY A 82 4.46 -18.70 -3.51
N GLU A 83 3.54 -18.41 -4.43
CA GLU A 83 3.51 -19.04 -5.75
C GLU A 83 4.69 -18.65 -6.63
N VAL A 84 5.00 -17.37 -6.71
CA VAL A 84 6.12 -16.88 -7.53
C VAL A 84 7.46 -17.38 -6.97
N LEU A 85 7.65 -17.35 -5.66
CA LEU A 85 8.85 -17.90 -5.02
C LEU A 85 9.00 -19.41 -5.28
N SER A 86 7.91 -20.17 -5.15
CA SER A 86 7.91 -21.61 -5.43
C SER A 86 8.27 -21.90 -6.88
N GLU A 87 7.70 -21.15 -7.82
CA GLU A 87 8.00 -21.28 -9.25
C GLU A 87 9.49 -20.99 -9.54
N ILE A 88 10.00 -19.86 -9.06
CA ILE A 88 11.40 -19.43 -9.29
C ILE A 88 12.38 -20.43 -8.70
N ALA A 89 12.11 -20.93 -7.49
CA ALA A 89 12.95 -21.92 -6.82
C ALA A 89 12.93 -23.27 -7.55
N ASN A 90 11.75 -23.76 -7.95
CA ASN A 90 11.63 -25.03 -8.68
C ASN A 90 12.29 -24.98 -10.07
N ALA A 91 12.28 -23.81 -10.71
CA ALA A 91 12.99 -23.58 -11.96
C ALA A 91 14.50 -23.33 -11.78
N ASN A 92 15.04 -23.41 -10.55
CA ASN A 92 16.43 -23.12 -10.20
C ASN A 92 16.91 -21.73 -10.67
N LEU A 93 16.00 -20.76 -10.76
CA LEU A 93 16.33 -19.42 -11.23
C LEU A 93 16.94 -18.55 -10.13
N LEU A 94 16.44 -18.69 -8.90
CA LEU A 94 16.98 -18.09 -7.68
C LEU A 94 16.71 -19.01 -6.49
N SER A 95 17.60 -18.98 -5.50
CA SER A 95 17.43 -19.74 -4.26
C SER A 95 16.61 -18.96 -3.23
N ARG A 96 15.87 -19.67 -2.37
CA ARG A 96 15.07 -19.04 -1.29
C ARG A 96 15.94 -18.21 -0.34
N ASP A 97 17.17 -18.63 -0.09
CA ASP A 97 18.10 -17.98 0.83
C ASP A 97 18.72 -16.68 0.31
N SER A 98 18.52 -16.33 -0.98
CA SER A 98 18.94 -15.03 -1.52
C SER A 98 17.87 -13.94 -1.42
N ILE A 99 16.63 -14.30 -1.05
CA ILE A 99 15.47 -13.39 -1.03
C ILE A 99 15.03 -13.17 0.41
N VAL A 100 14.85 -11.92 0.82
CA VAL A 100 14.34 -11.51 2.13
C VAL A 100 12.82 -11.26 2.02
N VAL A 101 12.04 -11.97 2.83
CA VAL A 101 10.58 -11.86 2.90
C VAL A 101 10.17 -11.26 4.23
N VAL A 102 9.45 -10.14 4.17
CA VAL A 102 8.84 -9.45 5.30
C VAL A 102 7.33 -9.65 5.24
N THR A 103 6.72 -10.08 6.35
CA THR A 103 5.26 -10.02 6.52
C THR A 103 4.90 -9.43 7.87
N LYS A 104 3.62 -9.13 8.07
CA LYS A 104 3.11 -8.40 9.22
C LYS A 104 1.78 -8.96 9.71
N CYS A 105 1.43 -8.67 10.96
CA CYS A 105 0.10 -8.89 11.50
C CYS A 105 -0.34 -7.76 12.43
N GLY A 106 -1.66 -7.63 12.62
CA GLY A 106 -2.27 -6.71 13.59
C GLY A 106 -3.73 -6.43 13.24
N CYS A 107 -4.01 -6.30 11.95
CA CYS A 107 -5.33 -5.97 11.43
C CYS A 107 -6.18 -7.21 11.12
N LEU A 108 -7.43 -7.22 11.60
CA LEU A 108 -8.44 -8.21 11.29
C LEU A 108 -9.51 -7.54 10.41
N GLN A 109 -9.46 -7.86 9.12
CA GLN A 109 -10.37 -7.41 8.06
C GLN A 109 -10.64 -8.62 7.15
N GLY A 110 -11.74 -8.58 6.38
CA GLY A 110 -12.09 -9.67 5.47
C GLY A 110 -12.19 -11.01 6.21
N HIS A 111 -11.53 -12.05 5.68
CA HIS A 111 -11.58 -13.39 6.26
C HIS A 111 -11.07 -13.45 7.71
N ASN A 112 -10.08 -12.63 8.07
CA ASN A 112 -9.62 -12.56 9.47
C ASN A 112 -10.67 -11.94 10.40
N PHE A 113 -11.49 -11.00 9.91
CA PHE A 113 -12.61 -10.46 10.66
C PHE A 113 -13.73 -11.50 10.82
N ASP A 114 -14.06 -12.22 9.74
CA ASP A 114 -15.07 -13.29 9.76
C ASP A 114 -14.69 -14.39 10.77
N LEU A 115 -13.42 -14.83 10.76
CA LEU A 115 -12.88 -15.78 11.74
C LEU A 115 -13.00 -15.25 13.18
N SER A 116 -12.74 -13.94 13.39
CA SER A 116 -12.92 -13.33 14.71
C SER A 116 -14.39 -13.39 15.16
N GLN A 117 -15.34 -13.15 14.26
CA GLN A 117 -16.77 -13.28 14.58
C GLN A 117 -17.16 -14.72 14.89
N GLU A 118 -16.67 -15.70 14.12
CA GLU A 118 -16.87 -17.12 14.40
C GLU A 118 -16.39 -17.49 15.81
N ARG A 119 -15.16 -17.12 16.14
CA ARG A 119 -14.56 -17.34 17.48
C ARG A 119 -15.38 -16.70 18.60
N LYS A 120 -15.90 -15.48 18.38
CA LYS A 120 -16.80 -14.81 19.33
C LYS A 120 -18.10 -15.58 19.54
N ASN A 121 -18.71 -16.07 18.46
CA ASN A 121 -19.94 -16.86 18.51
C ASN A 121 -19.73 -18.21 19.22
N GLU A 122 -18.55 -18.79 19.09
CA GLU A 122 -18.14 -20.02 19.79
C GLU A 122 -17.74 -19.78 21.26
N GLY A 123 -17.69 -18.53 21.72
CA GLY A 123 -17.34 -18.19 23.11
C GLY A 123 -15.83 -18.09 23.40
N PHE A 124 -14.98 -18.10 22.37
CA PHE A 124 -13.51 -18.06 22.48
C PHE A 124 -12.89 -16.89 21.69
N PRO A 125 -13.28 -15.62 21.97
CA PRO A 125 -12.71 -14.47 21.26
C PRO A 125 -11.20 -14.36 21.47
N PHE A 126 -10.50 -13.80 20.49
CA PHE A 126 -9.10 -13.41 20.70
C PHE A 126 -8.98 -12.44 21.87
N LEU A 127 -8.08 -12.75 22.81
CA LEU A 127 -7.83 -11.90 23.97
C LEU A 127 -7.34 -10.52 23.55
N GLU A 128 -7.73 -9.50 24.33
CA GLU A 128 -7.24 -8.13 24.19
C GLU A 128 -7.52 -7.44 22.84
N LEU A 129 -8.40 -8.03 22.03
CA LEU A 129 -8.87 -7.51 20.76
C LEU A 129 -9.70 -6.23 20.95
N VAL A 130 -9.54 -5.28 20.03
CA VAL A 130 -10.31 -4.03 20.00
C VAL A 130 -10.99 -3.84 18.65
N GLU A 131 -12.23 -3.37 18.65
CA GLU A 131 -12.97 -2.98 17.45
C GLU A 131 -12.62 -1.54 17.08
N ILE A 132 -12.06 -1.34 15.89
CA ILE A 132 -11.65 -0.02 15.39
C ILE A 132 -12.84 0.66 14.73
N GLU A 133 -13.53 -0.07 13.85
CA GLU A 133 -14.76 0.33 13.18
C GLU A 133 -15.50 -0.93 12.70
N LYS A 134 -16.72 -0.76 12.18
CA LYS A 134 -17.51 -1.89 11.68
C LYS A 134 -16.76 -2.64 10.58
N GLY A 135 -16.50 -3.94 10.79
CA GLY A 135 -15.76 -4.78 9.85
C GLY A 135 -14.24 -4.70 9.97
N PHE A 136 -13.71 -4.00 10.99
CA PHE A 136 -12.29 -3.89 11.24
C PHE A 136 -11.95 -3.94 12.74
N GLU A 137 -11.23 -4.99 13.12
CA GLU A 137 -10.70 -5.20 14.46
C GLU A 137 -9.18 -5.20 14.47
N TYR A 138 -8.58 -4.99 15.64
CA TYR A 138 -7.14 -4.94 15.85
C TYR A 138 -6.71 -5.82 17.02
N CYS A 139 -5.67 -6.63 16.82
CA CYS A 139 -5.10 -7.47 17.86
C CYS A 139 -3.62 -7.78 17.60
N ILE A 140 -2.81 -7.71 18.66
CA ILE A 140 -1.41 -8.19 18.69
C ILE A 140 -1.16 -9.13 19.88
N HIS A 141 -2.22 -9.76 20.38
CA HIS A 141 -2.09 -10.75 21.45
C HIS A 141 -1.34 -11.99 20.92
N PRO A 142 -0.48 -12.64 21.74
CA PRO A 142 0.27 -13.85 21.34
C PRO A 142 -0.55 -14.94 20.64
N GLU A 143 -1.79 -15.17 21.08
CA GLU A 143 -2.70 -16.15 20.47
C GLU A 143 -3.06 -15.81 19.01
N PHE A 144 -3.31 -14.53 18.73
CA PHE A 144 -3.57 -14.08 17.36
C PHE A 144 -2.29 -14.09 16.52
N ILE A 145 -1.15 -13.68 17.11
CA ILE A 145 0.16 -13.74 16.44
C ILE A 145 0.49 -15.19 16.04
N GLU A 146 0.22 -16.17 16.91
CA GLU A 146 0.42 -17.59 16.62
C GLU A 146 -0.34 -18.07 15.39
N ASP A 147 -1.65 -17.78 15.36
CA ASP A 147 -2.55 -18.10 14.26
C ASP A 147 -2.07 -17.45 12.96
N GLN A 148 -1.71 -16.17 13.01
CA GLN A 148 -1.27 -15.44 11.83
C GLN A 148 0.09 -15.90 11.32
N ILE A 149 1.08 -16.19 12.17
CA ILE A 149 2.36 -16.77 11.73
C ILE A 149 2.12 -18.09 11.01
N LYS A 150 1.27 -18.97 11.55
CA LYS A 150 0.93 -20.25 10.93
C LYS A 150 0.34 -20.05 9.53
N ARG A 151 -0.69 -19.20 9.41
CA ARG A 151 -1.38 -18.94 8.13
C ARG A 151 -0.50 -18.21 7.12
N SER A 152 0.33 -17.27 7.56
CA SER A 152 1.29 -16.57 6.69
C SER A 152 2.32 -17.55 6.13
N LEU A 153 2.86 -18.46 6.94
CA LEU A 153 3.77 -19.51 6.45
C LEU A 153 3.10 -20.42 5.41
N GLU A 154 1.84 -20.79 5.61
CA GLU A 154 1.05 -21.58 4.67
C GLU A 154 0.83 -20.84 3.34
N ARG A 155 0.36 -19.59 3.38
CA ARG A 155 0.11 -18.75 2.18
C ARG A 155 1.40 -18.44 1.42
N LEU A 156 2.46 -18.05 2.13
CA LEU A 156 3.78 -17.80 1.54
C LEU A 156 4.49 -19.10 1.11
N LYS A 157 3.98 -20.27 1.50
CA LYS A 157 4.60 -21.57 1.26
C LYS A 157 6.05 -21.61 1.77
N LEU A 158 6.31 -21.07 2.95
CA LEU A 158 7.63 -21.01 3.57
C LEU A 158 7.69 -21.84 4.87
N LYS A 159 8.87 -22.37 5.21
CA LYS A 159 9.13 -22.89 6.56
C LYS A 159 9.50 -21.80 7.57
N THR A 160 10.11 -20.72 7.09
CA THR A 160 10.60 -19.63 7.92
C THR A 160 10.38 -18.29 7.22
N ILE A 161 9.84 -17.33 7.97
CA ILE A 161 9.74 -15.90 7.58
C ILE A 161 11.03 -15.19 8.01
N ASP A 162 11.59 -14.34 7.15
CA ASP A 162 12.84 -13.66 7.49
C ASP A 162 12.59 -12.56 8.53
N ILE A 163 11.62 -11.68 8.27
CA ILE A 163 11.25 -10.59 9.18
C ILE A 163 9.72 -10.60 9.40
N TYR A 164 9.30 -10.60 10.66
CA TYR A 164 7.89 -10.50 11.04
C TYR A 164 7.60 -9.21 11.80
N LEU A 165 6.72 -8.34 11.29
CA LEU A 165 6.43 -7.05 11.91
C LEU A 165 5.07 -7.05 12.63
N LEU A 166 5.02 -6.41 13.80
CA LEU A 166 3.73 -5.95 14.34
C LEU A 166 3.30 -4.73 13.53
N GLN A 167 2.09 -4.78 12.97
CA GLN A 167 1.57 -3.73 12.10
C GLN A 167 0.72 -2.76 12.89
N GLU A 168 1.09 -1.48 12.85
CA GLU A 168 0.33 -0.32 13.29
C GLU A 168 -0.22 -0.41 14.73
N PRO A 169 0.65 -0.61 15.75
CA PRO A 169 0.26 -0.61 17.17
C PRO A 169 -0.48 0.65 17.62
N GLU A 170 -0.30 1.76 16.91
CA GLU A 170 -1.08 2.99 17.11
C GLU A 170 -2.60 2.81 16.94
N TYR A 171 -3.10 1.75 16.30
CA TYR A 171 -4.55 1.48 16.25
C TYR A 171 -5.15 1.28 17.64
N TYR A 172 -4.42 0.64 18.55
CA TYR A 172 -4.85 0.53 19.94
C TYR A 172 -4.96 1.91 20.60
N LEU A 173 -4.01 2.81 20.34
CA LEU A 173 -4.04 4.18 20.87
C LEU A 173 -5.20 4.98 20.28
N LYS A 174 -5.46 4.88 18.98
CA LYS A 174 -6.63 5.51 18.33
C LYS A 174 -7.94 5.02 18.94
N TRP A 175 -8.07 3.72 19.15
CA TRP A 175 -9.22 3.14 19.86
C TRP A 175 -9.34 3.69 21.29
N ALA A 176 -8.25 3.72 22.05
CA ALA A 176 -8.25 4.21 23.42
C ALA A 176 -8.64 5.70 23.50
N LYS A 177 -8.18 6.51 22.55
CA LYS A 177 -8.58 7.93 22.39
C LYS A 177 -10.08 8.04 22.18
N ASN A 178 -10.65 7.23 21.29
CA ASN A 178 -12.10 7.21 21.03
C ASN A 178 -12.91 6.71 22.23
N LYS A 179 -12.29 5.96 23.15
CA LYS A 179 -12.88 5.53 24.43
C LYS A 179 -12.60 6.50 25.58
N ASN A 180 -12.03 7.69 25.30
CA ASN A 180 -11.68 8.70 26.29
C ASN A 180 -10.74 8.20 27.39
N VAL A 181 -9.89 7.21 27.09
CA VAL A 181 -8.81 6.79 28.00
C VAL A 181 -7.74 7.88 28.03
N ASP A 182 -7.19 8.20 29.19
CA ASP A 182 -6.10 9.17 29.28
C ASP A 182 -4.85 8.68 28.52
N LYS A 183 -4.07 9.65 28.00
CA LYS A 183 -2.93 9.39 27.09
C LYS A 183 -1.87 8.49 27.74
N GLU A 184 -1.56 8.71 29.01
CA GLU A 184 -0.51 7.98 29.72
C GLU A 184 -0.91 6.53 29.98
N THR A 185 -2.12 6.30 30.50
CA THR A 185 -2.67 4.96 30.69
C THR A 185 -2.77 4.19 29.38
N ALA A 186 -3.24 4.84 28.31
CA ALA A 186 -3.34 4.23 27.00
C ALA A 186 -1.96 3.80 26.47
N ARG A 187 -0.95 4.68 26.56
CA ARG A 187 0.44 4.39 26.18
C ARG A 187 1.02 3.25 27.01
N ASN A 188 0.86 3.27 28.33
CA ASN A 188 1.35 2.20 29.22
C ASN A 188 0.75 0.84 28.84
N LYS A 189 -0.55 0.78 28.57
CA LYS A 189 -1.20 -0.45 28.10
C LYS A 189 -0.73 -0.87 26.71
N CYS A 190 -0.55 0.07 25.77
CA CYS A 190 -0.04 -0.23 24.44
C CYS A 190 1.35 -0.88 24.51
N TYR A 191 2.28 -0.27 25.25
CA TYR A 191 3.63 -0.80 25.43
C TYR A 191 3.66 -2.14 26.17
N ALA A 192 2.77 -2.35 27.15
CA ALA A 192 2.61 -3.65 27.79
C ALA A 192 2.17 -4.75 26.80
N LYS A 193 1.24 -4.43 25.88
CA LYS A 193 0.83 -5.36 24.80
C LYS A 193 1.98 -5.68 23.87
N ILE A 194 2.76 -4.67 23.48
CA ILE A 194 3.94 -4.84 22.64
C ILE A 194 4.98 -5.72 23.34
N LYS A 195 5.24 -5.50 24.63
CA LYS A 195 6.16 -6.35 25.42
C LYS A 195 5.73 -7.82 25.39
N LYS A 196 4.45 -8.10 25.66
CA LYS A 196 3.87 -9.45 25.61
C LYS A 196 3.97 -10.08 24.22
N ALA A 197 3.79 -9.28 23.16
CA ALA A 197 3.98 -9.73 21.79
C ALA A 197 5.46 -10.05 21.50
N PHE A 198 6.41 -9.22 21.92
CA PHE A 198 7.84 -9.44 21.73
C PHE A 198 8.34 -10.68 22.47
N GLU A 199 7.91 -10.90 23.71
CA GLU A 199 8.22 -12.11 24.48
C GLU A 199 7.74 -13.38 23.75
N TYR A 200 6.60 -13.31 23.05
CA TYR A 200 6.12 -14.41 22.23
C TYR A 200 6.94 -14.56 20.94
N LEU A 201 7.24 -13.45 20.24
CA LEU A 201 8.03 -13.48 19.01
C LEU A 201 9.45 -14.04 19.23
N GLU A 202 10.07 -13.81 20.39
CA GLU A 202 11.33 -14.47 20.76
C GLU A 202 11.20 -16.01 20.79
N LYS A 203 10.07 -16.54 21.28
CA LYS A 203 9.80 -17.99 21.23
C LYS A 203 9.64 -18.48 19.79
N GLU A 204 9.07 -17.65 18.91
CA GLU A 204 8.91 -17.96 17.49
C GLU A 204 10.22 -17.97 16.73
N VAL A 205 11.17 -17.11 17.14
CA VAL A 205 12.55 -17.18 16.67
C VAL A 205 13.22 -18.48 17.11
N GLN A 206 13.06 -18.88 18.38
CA GLN A 206 13.61 -20.14 18.91
C GLN A 206 13.02 -21.37 18.18
N LYS A 207 11.73 -21.34 17.85
CA LYS A 207 11.08 -22.37 17.02
C LYS A 207 11.52 -22.36 15.55
N GLY A 208 12.24 -21.32 15.12
CA GLY A 208 12.70 -21.15 13.74
C GLY A 208 11.58 -20.80 12.73
N ARG A 209 10.39 -20.41 13.19
CA ARG A 209 9.29 -19.98 12.31
C ARG A 209 9.52 -18.57 11.76
N ILE A 210 10.23 -17.73 12.51
CA ILE A 210 10.68 -16.40 12.09
C ILE A 210 12.18 -16.23 12.39
N LYS A 211 12.91 -15.35 11.70
CA LYS A 211 14.34 -15.07 12.02
C LYS A 211 14.53 -13.79 12.84
N TYR A 212 13.82 -12.73 12.48
CA TYR A 212 13.80 -11.46 13.20
C TYR A 212 12.39 -10.92 13.26
N TYR A 213 12.18 -9.93 14.13
CA TYR A 213 10.91 -9.22 14.20
C TYR A 213 11.11 -7.71 14.33
N GLY A 214 10.00 -6.99 14.22
CA GLY A 214 10.00 -5.54 14.15
C GLY A 214 8.63 -4.92 14.32
N ILE A 215 8.53 -3.63 14.02
CA ILE A 215 7.26 -2.89 14.01
C ILE A 215 7.17 -2.06 12.73
N SER A 216 5.99 -2.09 12.11
CA SER A 216 5.59 -1.14 11.08
C SER A 216 4.65 -0.12 11.73
N SER A 217 5.01 1.16 11.76
CA SER A 217 4.15 2.21 12.34
C SER A 217 4.10 3.45 11.46
N ASN A 218 2.90 3.98 11.27
CA ASN A 218 2.67 5.24 10.59
C ASN A 218 3.00 6.46 11.46
N THR A 219 3.13 6.29 12.78
CA THR A 219 3.32 7.38 13.75
C THR A 219 4.70 7.38 14.40
N PHE A 220 5.66 6.58 13.91
CA PHE A 220 7.04 6.63 14.39
C PHE A 220 7.69 8.01 14.24
N SER A 221 7.29 8.75 13.21
CA SER A 221 7.82 10.09 12.89
C SER A 221 6.95 11.22 13.44
N SER A 222 5.82 10.91 14.08
CA SER A 222 4.89 11.89 14.63
C SER A 222 5.50 12.72 15.76
N ASP A 223 4.80 13.78 16.14
CA ASP A 223 5.11 14.58 17.33
C ASP A 223 5.02 13.73 18.62
N PRO A 224 6.00 13.78 19.54
CA PRO A 224 5.95 13.05 20.81
C PRO A 224 4.70 13.31 21.66
N ASP A 225 4.03 14.44 21.49
CA ASP A 225 2.82 14.80 22.22
C ASP A 225 1.54 14.25 21.60
N GLU A 226 1.56 13.83 20.33
CA GLU A 226 0.42 13.20 19.66
C GLU A 226 -0.03 11.94 20.39
N TYR A 227 -1.34 11.78 20.57
CA TYR A 227 -1.90 10.69 21.38
C TYR A 227 -1.40 9.31 20.93
N ASP A 228 -1.34 9.10 19.62
CA ASP A 228 -1.03 7.85 18.95
C ASP A 228 0.44 7.71 18.50
N PHE A 229 1.34 8.58 18.99
CA PHE A 229 2.78 8.45 18.80
C PHE A 229 3.34 7.16 19.43
N ILE A 230 4.09 6.40 18.64
CA ILE A 230 4.84 5.23 19.07
C ILE A 230 6.33 5.60 19.15
N SER A 231 6.90 5.58 20.35
CA SER A 231 8.30 5.95 20.60
C SER A 231 9.24 4.79 20.30
N LEU A 232 10.11 4.94 19.30
CA LEU A 232 11.14 3.96 18.98
C LEU A 232 12.05 3.67 20.18
N GLU A 233 12.43 4.71 20.94
CA GLU A 233 13.24 4.54 22.15
C GLU A 233 12.59 3.63 23.18
N LYS A 234 11.27 3.78 23.43
CA LYS A 234 10.52 2.88 24.32
C LYS A 234 10.46 1.45 23.78
N ILE A 235 10.27 1.27 22.47
CA ILE A 235 10.28 -0.05 21.83
C ILE A 235 11.64 -0.76 22.02
N ILE A 236 12.73 -0.03 21.83
CA ILE A 236 14.09 -0.57 22.04
C ILE A 236 14.31 -0.95 23.51
N SER A 237 13.86 -0.11 24.46
CA SER A 237 13.92 -0.42 25.89
C SER A 237 13.21 -1.73 26.20
N ILE A 238 11.98 -1.91 25.69
CA ILE A 238 11.19 -3.13 25.88
C ILE A 238 11.93 -4.36 25.33
N ALA A 239 12.50 -4.27 24.13
CA ALA A 239 13.25 -5.37 23.53
C ALA A 239 14.48 -5.76 24.38
N ASN A 240 15.21 -4.77 24.89
CA ASN A 240 16.41 -4.99 25.72
C ASN A 240 16.07 -5.50 27.13
N GLU A 241 14.93 -5.11 27.70
CA GLU A 241 14.41 -5.68 28.96
C GLU A 241 14.12 -7.18 28.85
N ILE A 242 13.66 -7.63 27.68
CA ILE A 242 13.39 -9.06 27.42
C ILE A 242 14.71 -9.83 27.29
N SER A 243 15.65 -9.32 26.49
CA SER A 243 16.98 -9.89 26.34
C SER A 243 17.94 -8.89 25.70
N PRO A 244 19.21 -8.80 26.14
CA PRO A 244 20.23 -8.01 25.43
C PRO A 244 20.58 -8.61 24.05
N PHE A 245 20.24 -9.88 23.81
CA PHE A 245 20.42 -10.59 22.53
C PHE A 245 19.10 -10.77 21.78
N ASN A 246 18.12 -9.88 22.00
CA ASN A 246 16.83 -9.92 21.32
C ASN A 246 16.95 -9.83 19.78
N HIS A 247 15.90 -10.27 19.10
CA HIS A 247 15.78 -10.30 17.64
C HIS A 247 14.92 -9.16 17.06
N PHE A 248 14.57 -8.14 17.87
CA PHE A 248 13.97 -6.91 17.36
C PHE A 248 14.99 -6.16 16.50
N GLY A 249 14.80 -6.10 15.18
CA GLY A 249 15.85 -5.63 14.26
C GLY A 249 15.41 -4.74 13.11
N VAL A 250 14.10 -4.60 12.85
CA VAL A 250 13.60 -3.87 11.68
C VAL A 250 12.45 -2.96 12.07
N ILE A 251 12.44 -1.75 11.51
CA ILE A 251 11.31 -0.83 11.58
C ILE A 251 10.85 -0.46 10.17
N GLU A 252 9.56 -0.30 10.02
CA GLU A 252 8.94 0.21 8.80
C GLU A 252 8.11 1.44 9.11
N PHE A 253 8.27 2.50 8.31
CA PHE A 253 7.44 3.69 8.44
C PHE A 253 7.32 4.47 7.13
N PRO A 254 6.29 5.31 7.01
CA PRO A 254 6.11 6.20 5.87
C PRO A 254 7.15 7.30 5.81
N MET A 255 7.71 7.51 4.63
CA MET A 255 8.51 8.70 4.34
C MET A 255 8.50 8.96 2.83
N ASN A 256 8.40 10.22 2.42
CA ASN A 256 8.40 10.62 1.01
C ASN A 256 8.76 12.11 0.87
N LEU A 257 8.63 12.66 -0.34
CA LEU A 257 8.97 14.07 -0.62
C LEU A 257 8.14 15.08 0.18
N ILE A 258 7.00 14.67 0.73
CA ILE A 258 6.09 15.51 1.53
C ILE A 258 6.17 15.14 3.02
N GLU A 259 5.99 13.86 3.37
CA GLU A 259 6.12 13.33 4.73
C GLU A 259 7.60 13.11 5.09
N LYS A 260 8.26 14.14 5.64
CA LYS A 260 9.72 14.21 5.87
C LYS A 260 10.14 14.09 7.33
N ASP A 261 9.17 13.96 8.24
CA ASP A 261 9.39 14.08 9.69
C ASP A 261 10.39 13.05 10.24
N ALA A 262 10.55 11.89 9.61
CA ALA A 262 11.51 10.87 10.02
C ALA A 262 12.97 11.38 10.08
N VAL A 263 13.30 12.41 9.30
CA VAL A 263 14.65 13.01 9.19
C VAL A 263 14.72 14.43 9.73
N LEU A 264 13.60 15.14 9.79
CA LEU A 264 13.58 16.57 10.15
C LEU A 264 13.01 16.81 11.54
N LYS A 265 12.13 15.93 12.03
CA LYS A 265 11.49 16.09 13.33
C LYS A 265 12.30 15.38 14.41
N ILE A 266 12.69 16.17 15.40
CA ILE A 266 13.30 15.67 16.63
C ILE A 266 12.18 15.13 17.51
N ASN A 267 12.10 13.80 17.62
CA ASN A 267 11.04 13.13 18.36
C ASN A 267 11.53 11.99 19.26
N GLN A 268 12.85 11.85 19.41
CA GLN A 268 13.48 10.94 20.35
C GLN A 268 14.29 11.74 21.39
N SER A 269 14.65 11.10 22.50
CA SER A 269 15.52 11.73 23.50
C SER A 269 16.88 12.10 22.92
N ASN A 270 17.64 12.94 23.62
CA ASN A 270 18.96 13.44 23.21
C ASN A 270 18.95 14.20 21.87
N ASN A 271 17.84 14.87 21.55
CA ASN A 271 17.71 15.73 20.38
C ASN A 271 17.92 14.98 19.05
N MET A 272 17.46 13.73 18.97
CA MET A 272 17.59 12.89 17.78
C MET A 272 16.26 12.75 17.02
N THR A 273 16.39 12.61 15.71
CA THR A 273 15.32 12.16 14.81
C THR A 273 15.14 10.64 14.91
N LEU A 274 14.05 10.14 14.33
CA LEU A 274 13.79 8.70 14.20
C LEU A 274 14.93 7.97 13.50
N LEU A 275 15.40 8.49 12.37
CA LEU A 275 16.45 7.86 11.56
C LEU A 275 17.80 7.83 12.24
N GLU A 276 18.19 8.90 12.94
CA GLU A 276 19.46 8.94 13.69
C GLU A 276 19.47 7.89 14.81
N LEU A 277 18.37 7.75 15.56
CA LEU A 277 18.27 6.73 16.58
C LEU A 277 18.31 5.31 15.97
N ALA A 278 17.63 5.08 14.85
CA ALA A 278 17.64 3.79 14.17
C ALA A 278 19.04 3.41 13.68
N GLU A 279 19.80 4.38 13.14
CA GLU A 279 21.19 4.20 12.70
C GLU A 279 22.11 3.85 13.88
N ILE A 280 22.06 4.62 14.97
CA ILE A 280 22.87 4.37 16.18
C ILE A 280 22.62 2.98 16.76
N LYS A 281 21.37 2.50 16.67
CA LYS A 281 20.94 1.20 17.18
C LYS A 281 21.09 0.07 16.16
N ASN A 282 21.64 0.35 14.99
CA ASN A 282 21.85 -0.60 13.91
C ASN A 282 20.55 -1.35 13.54
N LEU A 283 19.44 -0.62 13.39
CA LEU A 283 18.16 -1.17 12.96
C LEU A 283 18.04 -1.13 11.43
N GLY A 284 17.39 -2.14 10.86
CA GLY A 284 16.96 -2.12 9.47
C GLY A 284 15.80 -1.15 9.29
N VAL A 285 15.88 -0.26 8.31
CA VAL A 285 14.86 0.77 8.05
C VAL A 285 14.22 0.53 6.69
N LEU A 286 12.92 0.22 6.72
CA LEU A 286 12.09 0.06 5.54
C LEU A 286 11.19 1.29 5.38
N ILE A 287 11.33 2.00 4.27
CA ILE A 287 10.50 3.16 3.98
C ILE A 287 9.28 2.72 3.17
N SER A 288 8.09 2.92 3.73
CA SER A 288 6.82 2.69 3.04
C SER A 288 6.25 3.99 2.47
N ARG A 289 5.21 3.86 1.63
CA ARG A 289 4.52 4.99 0.98
C ARG A 289 5.43 6.00 0.24
N PRO A 290 6.51 5.58 -0.47
CA PRO A 290 7.42 6.52 -1.14
C PRO A 290 6.74 7.38 -2.22
N LEU A 291 5.66 6.85 -2.81
CA LEU A 291 4.93 7.49 -3.90
C LEU A 291 3.49 7.90 -3.54
N ASN A 292 3.05 7.69 -2.30
CA ASN A 292 1.66 7.93 -1.87
C ASN A 292 1.65 8.72 -0.55
N ALA A 293 1.87 10.02 -0.67
CA ALA A 293 1.94 10.94 0.43
C ALA A 293 0.57 11.24 1.03
N LYS A 294 0.53 11.51 2.33
CA LYS A 294 -0.61 12.13 3.01
C LYS A 294 -0.29 13.59 3.34
N PHE A 295 -1.21 14.48 3.01
CA PHE A 295 -1.09 15.91 3.32
C PHE A 295 -2.48 16.49 3.58
N ASN A 296 -2.70 17.14 4.72
CA ASN A 296 -4.00 17.74 5.09
C ASN A 296 -5.20 16.81 4.84
N ASN A 297 -5.11 15.55 5.28
CA ASN A 297 -6.11 14.48 5.06
C ASN A 297 -6.35 14.07 3.59
N LYS A 298 -5.61 14.60 2.62
CA LYS A 298 -5.64 14.20 1.21
C LYS A 298 -4.50 13.24 0.87
N LEU A 299 -4.73 12.40 -0.15
CA LEU A 299 -3.73 11.50 -0.70
C LEU A 299 -3.09 12.15 -1.93
N ILE A 300 -1.76 12.22 -1.94
CA ILE A 300 -0.98 12.76 -3.05
C ILE A 300 -0.08 11.67 -3.61
N LYS A 301 -0.31 11.31 -4.86
CA LYS A 301 0.53 10.39 -5.61
C LYS A 301 1.70 11.13 -6.28
N LEU A 302 2.91 10.87 -5.81
CA LEU A 302 4.17 11.42 -6.35
C LEU A 302 4.61 10.66 -7.62
N ALA A 303 3.65 10.33 -8.49
CA ALA A 303 3.89 9.65 -9.75
C ALA A 303 2.88 10.14 -10.79
N LYS A 304 3.39 10.45 -11.99
CA LYS A 304 2.58 10.95 -13.11
C LYS A 304 1.62 9.83 -13.60
N PRO A 305 0.31 10.10 -13.72
CA PRO A 305 -0.63 9.18 -14.35
C PRO A 305 -0.28 8.94 -15.82
N VAL A 306 -0.63 7.76 -16.34
CA VAL A 306 -0.54 7.47 -17.78
C VAL A 306 -1.84 7.91 -18.43
N VAL A 307 -1.78 8.92 -19.30
CA VAL A 307 -2.94 9.44 -20.04
C VAL A 307 -2.70 9.21 -21.53
N PRO A 308 -3.40 8.24 -22.18
CA PRO A 308 -3.18 7.93 -23.59
C PRO A 308 -3.55 9.07 -24.53
N ALA A 309 -4.63 9.79 -24.22
CA ALA A 309 -5.10 10.97 -24.93
C ALA A 309 -5.83 11.89 -23.95
N VAL A 310 -5.59 13.20 -24.06
CA VAL A 310 -6.20 14.21 -23.19
C VAL A 310 -7.46 14.74 -23.87
N PRO A 311 -8.67 14.50 -23.32
CA PRO A 311 -9.87 15.08 -23.87
C PRO A 311 -10.00 16.56 -23.48
N THR A 312 -10.55 17.37 -24.38
CA THR A 312 -10.93 18.75 -24.06
C THR A 312 -12.28 18.78 -23.36
N LYS A 313 -12.59 19.90 -22.67
CA LYS A 313 -13.90 20.09 -22.02
C LYS A 313 -15.04 20.00 -23.02
N GLU A 314 -14.82 20.49 -24.25
CA GLU A 314 -15.80 20.46 -25.34
C GLU A 314 -16.14 19.02 -25.76
N ILE A 315 -15.16 18.12 -25.78
CA ILE A 315 -15.38 16.70 -26.10
C ILE A 315 -16.25 16.03 -25.02
N ILE A 316 -15.99 16.31 -23.74
CA ILE A 316 -16.77 15.77 -22.63
C ILE A 316 -18.20 16.32 -22.67
N ASN A 317 -18.36 17.63 -22.82
CA ASN A 317 -19.66 18.28 -22.91
C ASN A 317 -20.46 17.82 -24.13
N ALA A 318 -19.82 17.59 -25.28
CA ALA A 318 -20.48 17.02 -26.45
C ALA A 318 -20.98 15.60 -26.21
N GLU A 319 -20.23 14.77 -25.47
CA GLU A 319 -20.68 13.42 -25.10
C GLU A 319 -21.83 13.47 -24.10
N LEU A 320 -21.81 14.38 -23.11
CA LEU A 320 -22.93 14.63 -22.20
C LEU A 320 -24.21 15.02 -22.94
N VAL A 321 -24.13 15.94 -23.91
CA VAL A 321 -25.27 16.34 -24.76
C VAL A 321 -25.79 15.16 -25.59
N ALA A 322 -24.90 14.29 -26.07
CA ALA A 322 -25.30 13.09 -26.80
C ALA A 322 -26.01 12.08 -25.89
N ILE A 323 -25.56 11.93 -24.65
CA ILE A 323 -26.19 11.08 -23.63
C ILE A 323 -27.56 11.64 -23.25
N ASP A 324 -27.70 12.94 -22.99
CA ASP A 324 -28.99 13.60 -22.68
C ASP A 324 -30.07 13.29 -23.73
N LYS A 325 -29.73 13.45 -25.02
CA LYS A 325 -30.64 13.14 -26.13
C LYS A 325 -31.07 11.68 -26.12
N LEU A 326 -30.15 10.77 -25.80
CA LEU A 326 -30.41 9.34 -25.78
C LEU A 326 -31.22 8.93 -24.55
N GLU A 327 -30.89 9.43 -23.37
CA GLU A 327 -31.65 9.23 -22.13
C GLU A 327 -33.10 9.74 -22.30
N LYS A 328 -33.30 10.92 -22.89
CA LYS A 328 -34.64 11.45 -23.21
C LYS A 328 -35.41 10.57 -24.19
N THR A 329 -34.72 9.96 -25.17
CA THR A 329 -35.34 9.05 -26.14
C THR A 329 -35.76 7.75 -25.47
N ILE A 330 -34.86 7.15 -24.69
CA ILE A 330 -35.12 5.95 -23.88
C ILE A 330 -36.27 6.19 -22.91
N LEU A 331 -36.29 7.32 -22.21
CA LEU A 331 -37.34 7.68 -21.27
C LEU A 331 -38.72 7.76 -21.94
N LYS A 332 -38.79 8.31 -23.16
CA LYS A 332 -40.04 8.34 -23.94
C LYS A 332 -40.49 6.93 -24.31
N LYS A 333 -39.58 6.07 -24.80
CA LYS A 333 -39.86 4.66 -25.14
C LYS A 333 -40.33 3.86 -23.91
N LEU A 334 -39.70 4.07 -22.76
CA LEU A 334 -40.08 3.41 -21.50
C LEU A 334 -41.46 3.80 -21.01
N LYS A 335 -41.83 5.08 -21.10
CA LYS A 335 -43.18 5.55 -20.74
C LYS A 335 -44.25 4.90 -21.61
N LEU A 336 -43.95 4.62 -22.89
CA LEU A 336 -44.87 3.93 -23.80
C LEU A 336 -44.99 2.44 -23.50
N LEU A 337 -43.93 1.79 -23.00
CA LEU A 337 -43.96 0.39 -22.57
C LEU A 337 -44.82 0.16 -21.32
N GLY A 338 -45.07 1.19 -20.51
CA GLY A 338 -45.96 1.12 -19.35
C GLY A 338 -45.46 0.24 -18.20
N ASN A 339 -44.16 -0.11 -18.18
CA ASN A 339 -43.56 -0.91 -17.12
C ASN A 339 -42.76 -0.02 -16.16
N GLU A 340 -43.36 0.30 -15.00
CA GLU A 340 -42.77 1.18 -14.00
C GLU A 340 -41.50 0.61 -13.35
N GLU A 341 -41.41 -0.71 -13.20
CA GLU A 341 -40.25 -1.40 -12.63
C GLU A 341 -39.02 -1.21 -13.53
N ILE A 342 -39.15 -1.55 -14.82
CA ILE A 342 -38.08 -1.39 -15.82
C ILE A 342 -37.68 0.09 -15.95
N LEU A 343 -38.66 0.99 -15.92
CA LEU A 343 -38.43 2.44 -15.96
C LEU A 343 -37.55 2.88 -14.77
N SER A 344 -37.89 2.43 -13.56
CA SER A 344 -37.12 2.73 -12.34
C SER A 344 -35.71 2.15 -12.41
N GLU A 345 -35.57 0.89 -12.81
CA GLU A 345 -34.27 0.21 -12.93
C GLU A 345 -33.31 0.92 -13.89
N ILE A 346 -33.79 1.31 -15.08
CA ILE A 346 -32.99 2.03 -16.08
C ILE A 346 -32.63 3.44 -15.58
N LYS A 347 -33.61 4.19 -15.08
CA LYS A 347 -33.37 5.55 -14.60
C LYS A 347 -32.36 5.56 -13.45
N ASN A 348 -32.49 4.62 -12.51
CA ASN A 348 -31.64 4.59 -11.33
C ASN A 348 -30.25 4.03 -11.60
N ASN A 349 -30.03 3.23 -12.64
CA ASN A 349 -28.73 2.54 -12.83
C ASN A 349 -27.96 2.88 -14.11
N LEU A 350 -28.64 3.39 -15.14
CA LEU A 350 -28.00 3.75 -16.42
C LEU A 350 -27.88 5.26 -16.63
N PHE A 351 -28.90 6.03 -16.25
CA PHE A 351 -28.92 7.47 -16.50
C PHE A 351 -27.94 8.20 -15.59
N VAL A 352 -27.15 9.08 -16.19
CA VAL A 352 -26.07 9.81 -15.52
C VAL A 352 -26.02 11.29 -15.91
N PHE A 353 -26.77 11.71 -16.93
CA PHE A 353 -26.70 13.09 -17.44
C PHE A 353 -26.99 14.13 -16.36
N GLU A 354 -28.14 14.02 -15.67
CA GLU A 354 -28.54 14.97 -14.61
C GLU A 354 -27.48 15.06 -13.49
N GLU A 355 -26.80 13.96 -13.20
CA GLU A 355 -25.82 13.88 -12.11
C GLU A 355 -24.46 14.46 -12.51
N LEU A 356 -24.08 14.39 -13.79
CA LEU A 356 -22.76 14.75 -14.28
C LEU A 356 -22.71 16.07 -15.06
N ASN A 357 -23.80 16.50 -15.70
CA ASN A 357 -23.77 17.68 -16.60
C ASN A 357 -23.22 18.92 -15.92
N ASP A 358 -23.65 19.17 -14.69
CA ASP A 358 -23.26 20.37 -13.94
C ASP A 358 -22.08 20.10 -12.99
N ASN A 359 -21.86 18.84 -12.60
CA ASN A 359 -20.98 18.50 -11.48
C ASN A 359 -19.66 17.82 -11.89
N TRP A 360 -19.46 17.44 -13.15
CA TRP A 360 -18.26 16.67 -13.53
C TRP A 360 -16.95 17.45 -13.36
N GLN A 361 -17.03 18.78 -13.30
CA GLN A 361 -15.91 19.69 -13.06
C GLN A 361 -15.72 20.04 -11.58
N ASP A 362 -16.69 19.70 -10.71
CA ASP A 362 -16.69 20.08 -9.30
C ASP A 362 -15.86 19.14 -8.42
N PHE A 363 -15.37 18.03 -8.99
CA PHE A 363 -14.45 17.15 -8.27
C PHE A 363 -13.16 17.89 -7.94
N GLU A 364 -12.58 17.58 -6.78
CA GLU A 364 -11.35 18.26 -6.37
C GLU A 364 -10.13 17.80 -7.19
N ASP A 365 -10.07 16.49 -7.50
CA ASP A 365 -8.97 15.88 -8.23
C ASP A 365 -9.35 14.51 -8.85
N THR A 366 -8.37 13.82 -9.42
CA THR A 366 -8.59 12.47 -9.98
C THR A 366 -8.97 11.42 -8.94
N PHE A 367 -8.56 11.55 -7.68
CA PHE A 367 -8.89 10.58 -6.64
C PHE A 367 -10.34 10.73 -6.21
N ASP A 368 -10.81 11.95 -6.07
CA ASP A 368 -12.21 12.26 -5.77
C ASP A 368 -13.14 11.72 -6.88
N TRP A 369 -12.82 12.03 -8.15
CA TRP A 369 -13.54 11.45 -9.29
C TRP A 369 -13.52 9.92 -9.27
N LYS A 370 -12.34 9.29 -9.13
CA LYS A 370 -12.22 7.83 -9.13
C LYS A 370 -12.94 7.19 -7.94
N ASN A 371 -12.98 7.85 -6.79
CA ASN A 371 -13.71 7.38 -5.62
C ASN A 371 -15.23 7.39 -5.89
N LYS A 372 -15.77 8.49 -6.43
CA LYS A 372 -17.18 8.58 -6.83
C LYS A 372 -17.50 7.56 -7.94
N LEU A 373 -16.64 7.46 -8.96
CA LEU A 373 -16.77 6.49 -10.04
C LEU A 373 -16.86 5.06 -9.52
N ASN A 374 -15.91 4.63 -8.68
CA ASN A 374 -15.84 3.25 -8.20
C ASN A 374 -16.92 2.90 -7.17
N LYS A 375 -17.31 3.84 -6.30
CA LYS A 375 -18.28 3.56 -5.21
C LYS A 375 -19.73 3.75 -5.62
N TYR A 376 -19.99 4.55 -6.64
CA TYR A 376 -21.35 4.96 -6.98
C TYR A 376 -21.71 4.66 -8.44
N PHE A 377 -20.94 5.16 -9.41
CA PHE A 377 -21.31 5.02 -10.82
C PHE A 377 -21.04 3.62 -11.39
N LEU A 378 -19.87 3.01 -11.15
CA LEU A 378 -19.53 1.69 -11.67
C LEU A 378 -20.40 0.55 -11.12
N PRO A 379 -20.74 0.49 -9.82
CA PRO A 379 -21.64 -0.53 -9.32
C PRO A 379 -23.01 -0.49 -10.01
N ARG A 380 -23.60 0.70 -10.17
CA ARG A 380 -24.86 0.93 -10.91
C ARG A 380 -24.72 0.50 -12.38
N PHE A 381 -23.64 0.93 -13.02
CA PHE A 381 -23.33 0.60 -14.41
C PHE A 381 -23.17 -0.91 -14.64
N HIS A 382 -22.45 -1.62 -13.76
CA HIS A 382 -22.26 -3.06 -13.85
C HIS A 382 -23.53 -3.84 -13.53
N TYR A 383 -24.26 -3.43 -12.49
CA TYR A 383 -25.57 -3.99 -12.18
C TYR A 383 -26.49 -3.90 -13.40
N TYR A 384 -26.56 -2.72 -14.02
CA TYR A 384 -27.37 -2.52 -15.21
C TYR A 384 -26.93 -3.39 -16.40
N LYS A 385 -25.63 -3.47 -16.68
CA LYS A 385 -25.11 -4.34 -17.75
C LYS A 385 -25.48 -5.81 -17.54
N ASN A 386 -25.54 -6.27 -16.29
CA ASN A 386 -26.00 -7.62 -15.98
C ASN A 386 -27.53 -7.74 -16.09
N TYR A 387 -28.27 -6.73 -15.66
CA TYR A 387 -29.73 -6.67 -15.76
C TYR A 387 -30.21 -6.83 -17.20
N ILE A 388 -29.67 -6.05 -18.15
CA ILE A 388 -30.05 -6.15 -19.58
C ILE A 388 -29.64 -7.46 -20.22
N LYS A 389 -28.54 -8.07 -19.77
CA LYS A 389 -28.07 -9.36 -20.28
C LYS A 389 -29.04 -10.49 -19.89
N ASN A 390 -29.70 -10.35 -18.75
CA ASN A 390 -30.57 -11.37 -18.18
C ASN A 390 -32.07 -11.13 -18.45
N ASN A 391 -32.46 -9.92 -18.89
CA ASN A 391 -33.84 -9.54 -19.16
C ASN A 391 -33.97 -9.03 -20.61
N SER A 392 -34.49 -9.87 -21.51
CA SER A 392 -34.82 -9.42 -22.87
C SER A 392 -36.10 -8.59 -22.86
N LEU A 393 -36.05 -7.44 -23.53
CA LEU A 393 -37.15 -6.50 -23.67
C LEU A 393 -37.97 -6.77 -24.93
N LYS A 394 -37.58 -7.75 -25.75
CA LYS A 394 -38.25 -8.18 -26.99
C LYS A 394 -38.53 -7.02 -27.96
N ASN A 395 -37.67 -6.00 -27.94
CA ASN A 395 -37.72 -4.84 -28.82
C ASN A 395 -36.28 -4.48 -29.20
N GLU A 396 -35.85 -4.93 -30.38
CA GLU A 396 -34.46 -4.78 -30.84
C GLU A 396 -34.02 -3.32 -30.93
N GLU A 397 -34.89 -2.44 -31.43
CA GLU A 397 -34.59 -1.00 -31.53
C GLU A 397 -34.36 -0.38 -30.16
N PHE A 398 -35.18 -0.76 -29.17
CA PHE A 398 -35.03 -0.28 -27.81
C PHE A 398 -33.80 -0.85 -27.10
N GLU A 399 -33.53 -2.15 -27.27
CA GLU A 399 -32.31 -2.79 -26.76
C GLU A 399 -31.03 -2.16 -27.34
N MET A 400 -31.07 -1.76 -28.63
CA MET A 400 -29.97 -1.04 -29.28
C MET A 400 -29.73 0.36 -28.69
N ASP A 401 -30.79 1.11 -28.36
CA ASP A 401 -30.66 2.39 -27.68
C ASP A 401 -30.02 2.24 -26.29
N LEU A 402 -30.44 1.23 -25.52
CA LEU A 402 -29.87 0.92 -24.21
C LEU A 402 -28.40 0.51 -24.28
N PHE A 403 -28.03 -0.30 -25.28
CA PHE A 403 -26.65 -0.67 -25.54
C PHE A 403 -25.80 0.56 -25.92
N SER A 404 -26.32 1.39 -26.81
CA SER A 404 -25.67 2.66 -27.22
C SER A 404 -25.46 3.57 -26.02
N CYS A 405 -26.46 3.70 -25.14
CA CYS A 405 -26.35 4.50 -23.92
C CYS A 405 -25.28 3.95 -22.98
N THR A 406 -25.26 2.63 -22.78
CA THR A 406 -24.23 1.96 -21.96
C THR A 406 -22.83 2.23 -22.52
N PHE A 407 -22.65 2.13 -23.83
CA PHE A 407 -21.37 2.40 -24.49
C PHE A 407 -20.94 3.86 -24.30
N LYS A 408 -21.86 4.81 -24.50
CA LYS A 408 -21.61 6.25 -24.32
C LYS A 408 -21.29 6.60 -22.88
N THR A 409 -22.01 6.04 -21.90
CA THR A 409 -21.73 6.22 -20.47
C THR A 409 -20.34 5.71 -20.10
N GLY A 410 -19.95 4.51 -20.57
CA GLY A 410 -18.60 3.99 -20.36
C GLY A 410 -17.50 4.85 -21.00
N LYS A 411 -17.76 5.39 -22.21
CA LYS A 411 -16.89 6.36 -22.88
C LYS A 411 -16.77 7.66 -22.08
N LEU A 412 -17.89 8.21 -21.60
CA LEU A 412 -17.92 9.42 -20.78
C LEU A 412 -17.07 9.25 -19.51
N PHE A 413 -17.22 8.14 -18.79
CA PHE A 413 -16.41 7.85 -17.61
C PHE A 413 -14.91 7.85 -17.94
N SER A 414 -14.53 7.24 -19.06
CA SER A 414 -13.15 7.19 -19.53
C SER A 414 -12.60 8.59 -19.88
N LEU A 415 -13.43 9.44 -20.51
CA LEU A 415 -13.06 10.82 -20.84
C LEU A 415 -12.87 11.67 -19.57
N ILE A 416 -13.82 11.63 -18.63
CA ILE A 416 -13.71 12.37 -17.36
C ILE A 416 -12.48 11.89 -16.57
N SER A 417 -12.23 10.57 -16.51
CA SER A 417 -11.00 10.03 -15.90
C SER A 417 -9.73 10.57 -16.55
N ALA A 418 -9.67 10.57 -17.88
CA ALA A 418 -8.50 11.06 -18.62
C ALA A 418 -8.27 12.57 -18.42
N TYR A 419 -9.35 13.36 -18.33
CA TYR A 419 -9.26 14.79 -18.00
C TYR A 419 -8.65 15.02 -16.62
N TRP A 420 -9.20 14.39 -15.59
CA TRP A 420 -8.70 14.57 -14.22
C TRP A 420 -7.29 14.00 -14.02
N ASP A 421 -6.95 12.89 -14.67
CA ASP A 421 -5.56 12.37 -14.69
C ASP A 421 -4.60 13.36 -15.38
N ASN A 422 -5.05 14.10 -16.40
CA ASN A 422 -4.26 15.15 -17.04
C ASN A 422 -4.07 16.37 -16.14
N GLU A 423 -5.12 16.85 -15.46
CA GLU A 423 -4.98 17.94 -14.48
C GLU A 423 -4.00 17.54 -13.36
N TYR A 424 -4.10 16.29 -12.89
CA TYR A 424 -3.15 15.75 -11.92
C TYR A 424 -1.71 15.64 -12.48
N SER A 425 -1.56 15.34 -13.78
CA SER A 425 -0.26 15.37 -14.43
C SER A 425 0.35 16.79 -14.44
N LYS A 426 -0.45 17.86 -14.56
CA LYS A 426 0.06 19.23 -14.48
C LYS A 426 0.59 19.52 -13.07
N PHE A 427 -0.19 19.15 -12.05
CA PHE A 427 0.21 19.27 -10.65
C PHE A 427 1.53 18.54 -10.35
N THR A 428 1.66 17.27 -10.73
CA THR A 428 2.92 16.52 -10.53
C THR A 428 4.10 17.09 -11.34
N SER A 429 3.83 17.74 -12.48
CA SER A 429 4.88 18.43 -13.26
C SER A 429 5.36 19.71 -12.59
N LYS A 430 4.45 20.46 -11.92
CA LYS A 430 4.80 21.62 -11.08
C LYS A 430 5.72 21.21 -9.94
N ILE A 431 5.37 20.15 -9.19
CA ILE A 431 6.23 19.59 -8.13
C ILE A 431 7.61 19.23 -8.68
N LYS A 432 7.66 18.54 -9.82
CA LYS A 432 8.93 18.18 -10.45
C LYS A 432 9.77 19.42 -10.76
N ALA A 433 9.17 20.46 -11.34
CA ALA A 433 9.87 21.70 -11.67
C ALA A 433 10.41 22.43 -10.42
N GLU A 434 9.63 22.49 -9.34
CA GLU A 434 10.08 23.03 -8.05
C GLU A 434 11.30 22.28 -7.52
N LEU A 435 11.27 20.95 -7.54
CA LEU A 435 12.37 20.10 -7.06
C LEU A 435 13.65 20.25 -7.89
N VAL A 436 13.54 20.41 -9.21
CA VAL A 436 14.70 20.64 -10.09
C VAL A 436 15.44 21.92 -9.69
N LEU A 437 14.71 22.98 -9.33
CA LEU A 437 15.30 24.25 -8.92
C LEU A 437 15.94 24.19 -7.53
N GLN A 438 15.30 23.47 -6.62
CA GLN A 438 15.71 23.43 -5.22
C GLN A 438 16.81 22.38 -4.94
N VAL A 439 16.81 21.28 -5.69
CA VAL A 439 17.60 20.08 -5.41
C VAL A 439 18.27 19.58 -6.71
N PRO A 440 19.42 20.15 -7.11
CA PRO A 440 20.09 19.83 -8.38
C PRO A 440 20.45 18.34 -8.58
N GLU A 441 20.73 17.60 -7.50
CA GLU A 441 20.99 16.15 -7.53
C GLU A 441 19.79 15.32 -8.03
N LEU A 442 18.57 15.85 -7.93
CA LEU A 442 17.36 15.23 -8.48
C LEU A 442 17.09 15.63 -9.93
N ALA A 443 17.76 16.66 -10.47
CA ALA A 443 17.42 17.24 -11.77
C ALA A 443 17.51 16.25 -12.94
N ASN A 444 18.45 15.30 -12.86
CA ASN A 444 18.66 14.27 -13.88
C ASN A 444 17.63 13.12 -13.82
N ALA A 445 16.72 13.12 -12.84
CA ALA A 445 15.69 12.09 -12.74
C ALA A 445 14.57 12.32 -13.78
N ALA A 446 14.24 11.27 -14.53
CA ALA A 446 13.29 11.35 -15.64
C ALA A 446 11.87 11.69 -15.17
N LYS A 447 11.43 11.14 -14.03
CA LYS A 447 10.06 11.32 -13.49
C LYS A 447 10.11 11.76 -12.03
N LEU A 448 9.00 12.33 -11.56
CA LEU A 448 8.80 12.64 -10.13
C LEU A 448 8.91 11.38 -9.25
N SER A 449 8.44 10.23 -9.74
CA SER A 449 8.59 8.95 -9.03
C SER A 449 10.06 8.55 -8.86
N ASN A 450 10.89 8.79 -9.87
CA ASN A 450 12.33 8.55 -9.77
C ASN A 450 12.98 9.52 -8.77
N MET A 451 12.57 10.79 -8.75
CA MET A 451 13.04 11.77 -7.75
C MET A 451 12.70 11.33 -6.32
N ALA A 452 11.47 10.86 -6.10
CA ALA A 452 11.02 10.38 -4.80
C ALA A 452 11.78 9.14 -4.34
N ILE A 453 12.00 8.16 -5.23
CA ILE A 453 12.80 6.98 -4.91
C ILE A 453 14.25 7.37 -4.64
N ARG A 454 14.83 8.25 -5.48
CA ARG A 454 16.22 8.69 -5.37
C ARG A 454 16.51 9.41 -4.05
N SER A 455 15.65 10.35 -3.64
CA SER A 455 15.86 11.09 -2.40
C SER A 455 15.84 10.16 -1.17
N LEU A 456 14.92 9.20 -1.14
CA LEU A 456 14.80 8.21 -0.05
C LEU A 456 15.96 7.21 -0.04
N ARG A 457 16.46 6.79 -1.21
CA ARG A 457 17.69 6.00 -1.31
C ARG A 457 18.90 6.81 -0.86
N ALA A 458 18.99 8.08 -1.21
CA ALA A 458 20.07 8.98 -0.82
C ALA A 458 20.01 9.41 0.67
N THR A 459 18.98 8.98 1.41
CA THR A 459 18.82 9.35 2.82
C THR A 459 19.67 8.48 3.73
N LYS A 460 20.49 9.10 4.57
CA LYS A 460 21.28 8.43 5.60
C LYS A 460 20.37 7.66 6.58
N GLY A 461 20.79 6.46 6.97
CA GLY A 461 20.01 5.59 7.86
C GLY A 461 18.88 4.80 7.16
N SER A 462 18.55 5.09 5.90
CA SER A 462 17.58 4.29 5.12
C SER A 462 18.22 3.00 4.59
N THR A 463 17.59 1.85 4.86
CA THR A 463 18.03 0.56 4.28
C THR A 463 17.41 0.35 2.91
N ALA A 464 16.08 0.36 2.80
CA ALA A 464 15.37 0.07 1.55
C ALA A 464 14.04 0.83 1.44
N VAL A 465 13.69 1.18 0.21
CA VAL A 465 12.46 1.87 -0.15
C VAL A 465 11.46 0.87 -0.74
N LEU A 466 10.33 0.66 -0.08
CA LEU A 466 9.29 -0.28 -0.51
C LEU A 466 8.38 0.38 -1.55
N VAL A 467 8.56 0.01 -2.81
CA VAL A 467 7.77 0.56 -3.93
C VAL A 467 6.63 -0.39 -4.26
N GLY A 468 5.41 0.12 -4.36
CA GLY A 468 4.22 -0.64 -4.76
C GLY A 468 4.23 -1.01 -6.25
N ILE A 469 5.01 -2.01 -6.62
CA ILE A 469 5.28 -2.40 -8.00
C ILE A 469 4.24 -3.43 -8.48
N HIS A 470 3.11 -2.95 -9.00
CA HIS A 470 2.00 -3.81 -9.47
C HIS A 470 2.01 -4.07 -11.00
N HIS A 471 2.98 -3.48 -11.73
CA HIS A 471 3.15 -3.67 -13.16
C HIS A 471 4.62 -3.77 -13.54
N VAL A 472 4.92 -4.56 -14.58
CA VAL A 472 6.28 -4.75 -15.14
C VAL A 472 6.96 -3.42 -15.49
N LEU A 473 6.21 -2.45 -16.04
CA LEU A 473 6.76 -1.13 -16.37
C LEU A 473 7.28 -0.37 -15.13
N TYR A 474 6.63 -0.56 -13.97
CA TYR A 474 7.10 0.04 -12.72
C TYR A 474 8.32 -0.68 -12.16
N VAL A 475 8.43 -2.00 -12.39
CA VAL A 475 9.66 -2.75 -12.09
C VAL A 475 10.82 -2.17 -12.90
N ILE A 476 10.63 -1.99 -14.21
CA ILE A 476 11.67 -1.47 -15.11
C ILE A 476 12.10 -0.06 -14.66
N ASP A 477 11.16 0.80 -14.29
CA ASP A 477 11.44 2.15 -13.78
C ASP A 477 12.27 2.11 -12.49
N ALA A 478 11.91 1.24 -11.55
CA ALA A 478 12.65 1.07 -10.29
C ALA A 478 14.05 0.48 -10.49
N ILE A 479 14.20 -0.52 -11.36
CA ILE A 479 15.50 -1.12 -11.71
C ILE A 479 16.40 -0.09 -12.40
N ASN A 480 15.86 0.71 -13.31
CA ASN A 480 16.63 1.78 -13.96
C ASN A 480 17.08 2.82 -12.94
N GLU A 481 16.23 3.16 -11.96
CA GLU A 481 16.62 4.06 -10.88
C GLU A 481 17.74 3.45 -10.02
N LEU A 482 17.67 2.17 -9.66
CA LEU A 482 18.72 1.47 -8.89
C LEU A 482 20.11 1.54 -9.53
N LYS A 483 20.20 1.60 -10.86
CA LYS A 483 21.47 1.76 -11.60
C LYS A 483 22.10 3.13 -11.44
N ASN A 484 21.36 4.11 -10.95
CA ASN A 484 21.90 5.43 -10.62
C ASN A 484 22.47 5.37 -9.20
N PRO A 485 23.79 5.60 -9.02
CA PRO A 485 24.38 5.65 -7.70
C PRO A 485 23.88 6.89 -6.94
N VAL A 486 23.83 6.77 -5.61
CA VAL A 486 23.43 7.85 -4.70
C VAL A 486 24.42 7.96 -3.55
N CYS A 487 24.63 9.18 -3.07
CA CYS A 487 25.35 9.44 -1.82
C CYS A 487 24.34 9.47 -0.66
N LYS A 488 24.75 9.01 0.54
CA LYS A 488 23.92 8.96 1.75
C LYS A 488 23.97 10.26 2.55
N ASP A 489 23.81 11.40 1.88
CA ASP A 489 23.94 12.76 2.44
C ASP A 489 22.85 13.72 1.93
N PHE A 490 21.73 13.17 1.44
CA PHE A 490 20.62 13.95 0.90
C PHE A 490 20.10 15.00 1.90
N ASN A 491 20.08 16.27 1.48
CA ASN A 491 19.68 17.36 2.36
C ASN A 491 18.18 17.66 2.23
N TRP A 492 17.39 17.07 3.13
CA TRP A 492 15.94 17.22 3.19
C TRP A 492 15.44 18.64 3.47
N ASN A 493 16.27 19.53 4.03
CA ASN A 493 15.88 20.94 4.25
C ASN A 493 15.72 21.72 2.94
N LYS A 494 16.29 21.23 1.84
CA LYS A 494 16.13 21.86 0.51
C LYS A 494 14.80 21.51 -0.14
N VAL A 495 14.12 20.45 0.30
CA VAL A 495 12.90 19.96 -0.33
C VAL A 495 11.70 20.75 0.21
N ASN A 496 11.18 21.69 -0.57
CA ASN A 496 9.98 22.46 -0.24
C ASN A 496 8.97 22.34 -1.40
N ILE A 497 7.88 21.61 -1.16
CA ILE A 497 6.85 21.37 -2.18
C ILE A 497 5.60 22.16 -1.81
N SER A 498 5.14 22.97 -2.74
CA SER A 498 3.85 23.65 -2.63
C SER A 498 2.75 22.69 -3.09
N VAL A 499 1.91 22.29 -2.15
CA VAL A 499 0.80 21.35 -2.38
C VAL A 499 -0.52 22.07 -2.71
N ASP A 500 -0.55 23.39 -2.54
CA ASP A 500 -1.71 24.26 -2.82
C ASP A 500 -1.98 24.47 -4.32
#